data_AF-A0A974P0H3-F1
#
_entry.id   AF-A0A974P0H3-F1
#
_cell.length_a   1.000
_cell.length_b   1.000
_cell.length_c   1.000
_cell.angle_alpha   90.00
_cell.angle_beta   90.00
_cell.angle_gamma   90.00
#
_symmetry.space_group_name_H-M   'P 1'
#
loop_
_entity.id
_entity.type
_entity.pdbx_description
1 polymer ?
#
loop_
_entity_poly.entity_id
_entity_poly.type
_entity_poly.pdbx_seq_one_letter_code
_entity_poly.pdbx_strand_id
1 'polypeptide(L)'
;MAEAGMRLGFQYLGISDHSKSLIRAHGLSESALMEQRKAILRLNASYKQFHLFSGTECDILRDGALDFSDEVLASLDYVIASVHTSFSLSAAAMTRRIIRALSNPYVTVLGHLTGRLLLRRSPYRVDIPAVIEAAASTGTWIELNANPNRLDMDYSWWPLAREKKVRCIINPDAHSARGIQDVSFGVCSARKGWLTAQDVANCLTPSAMETALRAKRGRLSQ
;
A
#
# COMPACT_ATOMS: atom_id res chain seq x y z
N MET A 1 -14.70 5.26 -10.13
CA MET A 1 -14.25 4.57 -8.90
C MET A 1 -15.06 4.99 -7.68
N ALA A 2 -15.03 6.28 -7.30
CA ALA A 2 -15.73 6.80 -6.10
C ALA A 2 -17.20 6.37 -5.99
N GLU A 3 -18.01 6.61 -7.02
CA GLU A 3 -19.42 6.21 -7.01
C GLU A 3 -19.64 4.70 -6.82
N ALA A 4 -18.76 3.88 -7.39
CA ALA A 4 -18.85 2.43 -7.21
C ALA A 4 -18.53 2.05 -5.76
N GLY A 5 -17.52 2.70 -5.15
CA GLY A 5 -17.22 2.54 -3.72
C GLY A 5 -18.41 2.92 -2.84
N MET A 6 -19.06 4.05 -3.12
CA MET A 6 -20.27 4.48 -2.40
C MET A 6 -21.43 3.48 -2.55
N ARG A 7 -21.68 2.96 -3.76
CA ARG A 7 -22.71 1.94 -4.00
C ARG A 7 -22.45 0.63 -3.25
N LEU A 8 -21.19 0.32 -3.01
CA LEU A 8 -20.77 -0.85 -2.21
C LEU A 8 -20.77 -0.57 -0.70
N GLY A 9 -21.09 0.66 -0.27
CA GLY A 9 -21.16 1.04 1.14
C GLY A 9 -19.82 1.38 1.78
N PHE A 10 -18.75 1.56 1.00
CA PHE A 10 -17.48 2.05 1.54
C PHE A 10 -17.60 3.51 2.00
N GLN A 11 -16.90 3.84 3.09
CA GLN A 11 -16.84 5.22 3.62
C GLN A 11 -15.71 6.04 2.97
N TYR A 12 -14.73 5.37 2.36
CA TYR A 12 -13.62 6.01 1.69
C TYR A 12 -12.95 5.10 0.66
N LEU A 13 -12.15 5.71 -0.22
CA LEU A 13 -11.19 5.00 -1.08
C LEU A 13 -9.84 5.71 -1.04
N GLY A 14 -8.76 4.94 -1.13
CA GLY A 14 -7.44 5.45 -1.46
C GLY A 14 -7.21 5.36 -2.97
N ILE A 15 -6.81 6.48 -3.58
CA ILE A 15 -6.32 6.51 -4.96
C ILE A 15 -4.80 6.43 -4.92
N SER A 16 -4.19 5.50 -5.68
CA SER A 16 -2.76 5.17 -5.61
C SER A 16 -2.19 4.84 -6.99
N ASP A 17 -2.39 5.71 -7.98
CA ASP A 17 -1.79 5.51 -9.30
C ASP A 17 -0.26 5.41 -9.22
N HIS A 18 0.32 4.67 -10.17
CA HIS A 18 1.75 4.36 -10.23
C HIS A 18 2.62 5.61 -10.45
N SER A 19 3.87 5.55 -9.98
CA SER A 19 4.90 6.57 -10.23
C SER A 19 5.54 6.47 -11.63
N LYS A 20 6.40 7.45 -11.94
CA LYS A 20 7.01 7.73 -13.25
C LYS A 20 7.62 6.51 -13.94
N SER A 21 8.31 5.63 -13.22
CA SER A 21 9.08 4.52 -13.80
C SER A 21 8.21 3.43 -14.44
N LEU A 22 6.93 3.34 -14.10
CA LEU A 22 5.98 2.38 -14.68
C LEU A 22 5.28 2.92 -15.92
N ILE A 23 6.05 3.27 -16.96
CA ILE A 23 5.54 3.80 -18.23
C ILE A 23 4.48 2.88 -18.86
N ARG A 24 4.66 1.55 -18.77
CA ARG A 24 3.70 0.56 -19.31
C ARG A 24 2.36 0.52 -18.56
N ALA A 25 2.31 1.02 -17.34
CA ALA A 25 1.10 1.10 -16.52
C ALA A 25 0.55 2.54 -16.43
N HIS A 26 0.94 3.41 -17.37
CA HIS A 26 0.54 4.83 -17.39
C HIS A 26 0.96 5.60 -16.12
N GLY A 27 2.16 5.31 -15.59
CA GLY A 27 2.71 6.00 -14.42
C GLY A 27 2.68 7.53 -14.55
N LEU A 28 2.31 8.21 -13.47
CA LEU A 28 2.11 9.66 -13.47
C LEU A 28 3.43 10.41 -13.33
N SER A 29 3.56 11.53 -14.05
CA SER A 29 4.55 12.56 -13.70
C SER A 29 4.17 13.22 -12.38
N GLU A 30 5.12 13.93 -11.75
CA GLU A 30 4.83 14.72 -10.55
C GLU A 30 3.73 15.76 -10.80
N SER A 31 3.78 16.44 -11.95
CA SER A 31 2.76 17.41 -12.34
C SER A 31 1.37 16.76 -12.49
N ALA A 32 1.29 15.58 -13.13
CA ALA A 32 0.03 14.86 -13.29
C ALA A 32 -0.51 14.34 -11.95
N LEU A 33 0.36 13.87 -11.05
CA LEU A 33 -0.02 13.48 -9.70
C LEU A 33 -0.57 14.65 -8.90
N MET A 34 0.02 15.84 -9.02
CA MET A 34 -0.49 17.06 -8.36
C MET A 34 -1.84 17.50 -8.93
N GLU A 35 -2.07 17.38 -10.24
CA GLU A 35 -3.39 17.63 -10.81
C GLU A 35 -4.43 16.61 -10.35
N GLN A 36 -4.06 15.33 -10.23
CA GLN A 36 -4.94 14.32 -9.64
C GLN A 36 -5.29 14.67 -8.19
N ARG A 37 -4.30 15.07 -7.38
CA ARG A 37 -4.55 15.51 -6.01
C ARG A 37 -5.53 16.69 -5.95
N LYS A 38 -5.37 17.70 -6.82
CA LYS A 38 -6.32 18.82 -6.93
C LYS A 38 -7.72 18.34 -7.31
N ALA A 39 -7.85 17.39 -8.23
CA ALA A 39 -9.13 16.81 -8.60
C ALA A 39 -9.79 16.07 -7.43
N ILE A 40 -9.01 15.30 -6.66
CA ILE A 40 -9.46 14.62 -5.44
C ILE A 40 -9.97 15.64 -4.41
N LEU A 41 -9.25 16.74 -4.18
CA LEU A 41 -9.69 17.80 -3.26
C LEU A 41 -11.02 18.43 -3.69
N ARG A 42 -11.20 18.70 -4.99
CA ARG A 42 -12.48 19.21 -5.53
C ARG A 42 -13.62 18.21 -5.35
N LEU A 43 -13.36 16.92 -5.57
CA LEU A 43 -14.37 15.86 -5.39
C LEU A 43 -14.76 15.73 -3.91
N ASN A 44 -13.79 15.71 -3.01
CA ASN A 44 -14.04 15.67 -1.57
C ASN A 44 -14.93 16.84 -1.10
N ALA A 45 -14.78 18.04 -1.67
CA ALA A 45 -15.64 19.18 -1.35
C ALA A 45 -17.12 18.96 -1.73
N SER A 46 -17.41 18.05 -2.66
CA SER A 46 -18.78 17.69 -3.07
C SER A 46 -19.36 16.47 -2.34
N TYR A 47 -18.54 15.71 -1.61
CA TYR A 47 -18.98 14.52 -0.89
C TYR A 47 -19.32 14.82 0.56
N LYS A 48 -20.45 14.29 1.05
CA LYS A 48 -20.89 14.49 2.44
C LYS A 48 -20.45 13.38 3.39
N GLN A 49 -20.48 12.12 2.92
CA GLN A 49 -20.27 10.92 3.75
C GLN A 49 -19.22 9.97 3.15
N PHE A 50 -18.42 10.46 2.20
CA PHE A 50 -17.43 9.68 1.50
C PHE A 50 -16.15 10.49 1.36
N HIS A 51 -15.00 9.84 1.50
CA HIS A 51 -13.71 10.50 1.42
C HIS A 51 -12.77 9.80 0.44
N LEU A 52 -12.05 10.58 -0.35
CA LEU A 52 -10.97 10.11 -1.20
C LEU A 52 -9.63 10.53 -0.60
N PHE A 53 -8.80 9.54 -0.27
CA PHE A 53 -7.41 9.77 0.10
C PHE A 53 -6.54 9.80 -1.16
N SER A 54 -5.70 10.83 -1.28
CA SER A 54 -4.74 11.00 -2.35
C SER A 54 -3.40 10.39 -1.95
N GLY A 55 -3.02 9.32 -2.65
CA GLY A 55 -1.73 8.68 -2.49
C GLY A 55 -1.12 8.29 -3.84
N THR A 56 -0.10 7.45 -3.79
CA THR A 56 0.57 6.88 -4.97
C THR A 56 1.12 5.51 -4.63
N GLU A 57 1.19 4.64 -5.63
CA GLU A 57 2.08 3.48 -5.59
C GLU A 57 3.44 3.87 -6.18
N CYS A 58 4.37 4.22 -5.30
CA CYS A 58 5.72 4.63 -5.64
C CYS A 58 6.64 3.42 -5.80
N ASP A 59 7.35 3.39 -6.93
CA ASP A 59 8.34 2.37 -7.18
C ASP A 59 9.52 2.47 -6.21
N ILE A 60 9.92 1.31 -5.69
CA ILE A 60 11.21 1.15 -5.02
C ILE A 60 12.25 0.89 -6.10
N LEU A 61 13.19 1.82 -6.29
CA LEU A 61 14.28 1.69 -7.25
C LEU A 61 15.27 0.59 -6.82
N ARG A 62 16.15 0.17 -7.74
CA ARG A 62 17.05 -0.98 -7.53
C ARG A 62 17.89 -0.88 -6.25
N ASP A 63 18.31 0.33 -5.89
CA ASP A 63 19.14 0.61 -4.72
C ASP A 63 18.33 0.84 -3.44
N GLY A 64 16.99 0.89 -3.52
CA GLY A 64 16.07 1.13 -2.41
C GLY A 64 15.62 2.58 -2.26
N ALA A 65 16.05 3.49 -3.14
CA ALA A 65 15.45 4.82 -3.26
C ALA A 65 14.01 4.74 -3.79
N LEU A 66 13.24 5.82 -3.63
CA LEU A 66 11.89 5.95 -4.17
C LEU A 66 11.90 6.73 -5.48
N ASP A 67 10.95 6.43 -6.36
CA ASP A 67 10.85 7.02 -7.71
C ASP A 67 10.31 8.47 -7.72
N PHE A 68 9.81 8.96 -6.57
CA PHE A 68 9.47 10.37 -6.34
C PHE A 68 10.32 10.97 -5.21
N SER A 69 10.49 12.31 -5.26
CA SER A 69 11.17 13.07 -4.22
C SER A 69 10.36 13.13 -2.92
N ASP A 70 11.04 13.31 -1.79
CA ASP A 70 10.42 13.47 -0.48
C ASP A 70 9.42 14.64 -0.42
N GLU A 71 9.68 15.73 -1.16
CA GLU A 71 8.76 16.88 -1.26
C GLU A 71 7.40 16.46 -1.85
N VAL A 72 7.43 15.66 -2.93
CA VAL A 72 6.23 15.14 -3.57
C VAL A 72 5.52 14.16 -2.63
N LEU A 73 6.26 13.24 -2.02
CA LEU A 73 5.69 12.23 -1.12
C LEU A 73 5.07 12.86 0.14
N ALA A 74 5.66 13.93 0.66
CA ALA A 74 5.14 14.69 1.81
C ALA A 74 3.78 15.33 1.53
N SER A 75 3.53 15.72 0.27
CA SER A 75 2.29 16.36 -0.14
C SER A 75 1.08 15.43 -0.16
N LEU A 76 1.29 14.11 -0.19
CA LEU A 76 0.24 13.09 -0.29
C LEU A 76 -0.30 12.70 1.09
N ASP A 77 -1.46 12.07 1.13
CA ASP A 77 -2.06 11.54 2.37
C ASP A 77 -1.37 10.22 2.78
N TYR A 78 -0.94 9.41 1.80
CA TYR A 78 -0.20 8.16 2.03
C TYR A 78 0.66 7.77 0.82
N VAL A 79 1.62 6.87 1.05
CA VAL A 79 2.48 6.30 0.01
C VAL A 79 2.51 4.78 0.17
N ILE A 80 2.24 4.06 -0.92
CA ILE A 80 2.51 2.64 -1.05
C ILE A 80 3.86 2.50 -1.75
N ALA A 81 4.83 1.83 -1.15
CA ALA A 81 6.10 1.52 -1.79
C ALA A 81 6.07 0.06 -2.27
N SER A 82 6.40 -0.18 -3.54
CA SER A 82 6.32 -1.52 -4.17
C SER A 82 7.53 -1.83 -5.05
N VAL A 83 7.85 -3.11 -5.22
CA VAL A 83 8.91 -3.56 -6.13
C VAL A 83 8.30 -4.04 -7.45
N HIS A 84 8.65 -3.39 -8.56
CA HIS A 84 8.18 -3.81 -9.90
C HIS A 84 9.29 -4.26 -10.85
N THR A 85 10.55 -4.17 -10.43
CA THR A 85 11.72 -4.45 -11.27
C THR A 85 12.83 -5.17 -10.51
N SER A 86 13.84 -5.67 -11.22
CA SER A 86 15.01 -6.34 -10.64
C SER A 86 14.65 -7.53 -9.72
N PHE A 87 13.68 -8.35 -10.13
CA PHE A 87 13.22 -9.52 -9.35
C PHE A 87 14.27 -10.63 -9.17
N SER A 88 15.36 -10.60 -9.94
CA SER A 88 16.44 -11.59 -9.89
C SER A 88 17.53 -11.28 -8.84
N LEU A 89 17.36 -10.23 -8.02
CA LEU A 89 18.29 -9.93 -6.93
C LEU A 89 18.39 -11.11 -5.94
N SER A 90 19.55 -11.22 -5.28
CA SER A 90 19.70 -12.15 -4.16
C SER A 90 18.76 -11.78 -3.00
N ALA A 91 18.41 -12.76 -2.17
CA ALA A 91 17.54 -12.55 -1.01
C ALA A 91 18.03 -11.38 -0.13
N ALA A 92 19.34 -11.35 0.16
CA ALA A 92 19.95 -10.30 0.97
C ALA A 92 19.89 -8.92 0.30
N ALA A 93 20.09 -8.84 -1.02
CA ALA A 93 20.02 -7.57 -1.75
C ALA A 93 18.58 -7.04 -1.84
N MET A 94 17.61 -7.91 -2.14
CA MET A 94 16.18 -7.53 -2.18
C MET A 94 15.69 -7.09 -0.81
N THR A 95 16.07 -7.80 0.25
CA THR A 95 15.71 -7.45 1.63
C THR A 95 16.26 -6.08 2.00
N ARG A 96 17.55 -5.80 1.75
CA ARG A 96 18.13 -4.46 2.00
C ARG A 96 17.45 -3.36 1.20
N ARG A 97 17.12 -3.62 -0.07
CA ARG A 97 16.40 -2.68 -0.95
C ARG A 97 15.04 -2.29 -0.35
N ILE A 98 14.25 -3.28 0.08
CA ILE A 98 12.93 -3.05 0.68
C ILE A 98 13.07 -2.32 2.02
N ILE A 99 13.95 -2.79 2.91
CA ILE A 99 14.16 -2.18 4.24
C ILE A 99 14.59 -0.71 4.10
N ARG A 100 15.48 -0.39 3.15
CA ARG A 100 15.86 1.00 2.86
C ARG A 100 14.64 1.85 2.49
N ALA A 101 13.76 1.37 1.64
CA ALA A 101 12.53 2.10 1.29
C ALA A 101 11.63 2.29 2.52
N LEU A 102 11.52 1.29 3.40
CA LEU A 102 10.68 1.39 4.60
C LEU A 102 11.19 2.44 5.60
N SER A 103 12.49 2.76 5.58
CA SER A 103 13.09 3.81 6.42
C SER A 103 12.65 5.22 6.03
N ASN A 104 12.12 5.41 4.82
CA ASN A 104 11.58 6.70 4.40
C ASN A 104 10.30 7.02 5.21
N PRO A 105 10.20 8.20 5.84
CA PRO A 105 9.09 8.54 6.73
C PRO A 105 7.73 8.67 6.05
N TYR A 106 7.72 8.90 4.73
CA TYR A 106 6.50 9.08 3.96
C TYR A 106 5.90 7.75 3.50
N VAL A 107 6.66 6.65 3.52
CA VAL A 107 6.19 5.30 3.14
C VAL A 107 5.24 4.75 4.22
N THR A 108 3.94 4.86 3.97
CA THR A 108 2.91 4.37 4.89
C THR A 108 2.70 2.87 4.77
N VAL A 109 2.76 2.33 3.55
CA VAL A 109 2.43 0.94 3.24
C VAL A 109 3.51 0.32 2.35
N LEU A 110 3.86 -0.94 2.61
CA LEU A 110 4.57 -1.80 1.67
C LEU A 110 3.56 -2.60 0.84
N GLY A 111 3.51 -2.35 -0.47
CA GLY A 111 2.62 -3.03 -1.41
C GLY A 111 3.12 -4.43 -1.79
N HIS A 112 2.20 -5.32 -2.17
CA HIS A 112 2.40 -6.73 -2.62
C HIS A 112 3.84 -7.26 -2.47
N LEU A 113 4.19 -7.55 -1.20
CA LEU A 113 5.56 -7.69 -0.69
C LEU A 113 6.46 -8.66 -1.45
N THR A 114 5.91 -9.70 -2.07
CA THR A 114 6.68 -10.75 -2.73
C THR A 114 6.69 -10.61 -4.26
N GLY A 115 5.88 -9.70 -4.80
CA GLY A 115 5.70 -9.48 -6.23
C GLY A 115 5.16 -10.70 -6.97
N ARG A 116 4.60 -11.69 -6.26
CA ARG A 116 4.08 -12.92 -6.88
C ARG A 116 2.89 -12.63 -7.78
N LEU A 117 2.76 -13.45 -8.82
CA LEU A 117 1.54 -13.57 -9.60
C LEU A 117 1.19 -15.05 -9.65
N LEU A 118 0.09 -15.44 -9.00
CA LEU A 118 -0.39 -16.82 -8.97
C LEU A 118 -0.52 -17.35 -10.40
N LEU A 119 -0.01 -18.57 -10.60
CA LEU A 119 0.04 -19.27 -11.89
C LEU A 119 0.89 -18.60 -12.98
N ARG A 120 1.64 -17.54 -12.70
CA ARG A 120 2.46 -16.82 -13.70
C ARG A 120 3.87 -16.47 -13.28
N ARG A 121 4.07 -16.01 -12.04
CA ARG A 121 5.35 -15.54 -11.53
C ARG A 121 5.52 -15.94 -10.06
N SER A 122 6.52 -16.77 -9.79
CA SER A 122 6.95 -17.08 -8.43
C SER A 122 7.37 -15.80 -7.68
N PRO A 123 7.22 -15.77 -6.34
CA PRO A 123 7.74 -14.67 -5.54
C PRO A 123 9.25 -14.50 -5.76
N TYR A 124 9.74 -13.25 -5.73
CA TYR A 124 11.19 -13.02 -5.69
C TYR A 124 11.78 -13.44 -4.34
N ARG A 125 13.10 -13.65 -4.32
CA ARG A 125 13.81 -14.05 -3.09
C ARG A 125 13.88 -12.84 -2.14
N VAL A 126 13.29 -12.97 -0.96
CA VAL A 126 13.29 -11.95 0.10
C VAL A 126 13.18 -12.63 1.46
N ASP A 127 13.82 -12.06 2.47
CA ASP A 127 13.65 -12.46 3.87
C ASP A 127 12.41 -11.75 4.45
N ILE A 128 11.27 -12.44 4.43
CA ILE A 128 9.98 -11.89 4.88
C ILE A 128 10.01 -11.56 6.38
N PRO A 129 10.52 -12.41 7.29
CA PRO A 129 10.70 -12.05 8.70
C PRO A 129 11.47 -10.75 8.91
N ALA A 130 12.59 -10.55 8.21
CA ALA A 130 13.37 -9.32 8.33
C ALA A 130 12.60 -8.08 7.85
N VAL A 131 11.80 -8.21 6.77
CA VAL A 131 10.95 -7.12 6.28
C VAL A 131 9.81 -6.81 7.25
N ILE A 132 9.20 -7.82 7.89
CA ILE A 132 8.17 -7.62 8.93
C ILE A 132 8.76 -6.88 10.14
N GLU A 133 9.96 -7.25 10.58
CA GLU A 133 10.66 -6.55 11.67
C GLU A 133 10.95 -5.09 11.32
N ALA A 134 11.42 -4.85 10.10
CA ALA A 134 11.63 -3.48 9.60
C ALA A 134 10.32 -2.69 9.57
N ALA A 135 9.24 -3.27 9.05
CA ALA A 135 7.92 -2.63 9.03
C ALA A 135 7.42 -2.27 10.44
N ALA A 136 7.64 -3.14 11.42
CA ALA A 136 7.30 -2.88 12.81
C ALA A 136 8.10 -1.69 13.39
N SER A 137 9.42 -1.71 13.21
CA SER A 137 10.31 -0.65 13.71
C SER A 137 10.01 0.72 13.07
N THR A 138 9.75 0.76 11.76
CA THR A 138 9.45 2.00 11.04
C THR A 138 8.00 2.44 11.19
N GLY A 139 7.11 1.57 11.66
CA GLY A 139 5.66 1.83 11.69
C GLY A 139 5.00 1.78 10.30
N THR A 140 5.63 1.10 9.35
CA THR A 140 5.07 0.86 8.02
C THR A 140 4.04 -0.27 8.08
N TRP A 141 2.91 -0.11 7.42
CA TRP A 141 1.90 -1.18 7.29
C TRP A 141 2.27 -2.12 6.13
N ILE A 142 1.75 -3.34 6.16
CA ILE A 142 1.94 -4.28 5.04
C ILE A 142 0.60 -4.51 4.35
N GLU A 143 0.63 -4.50 3.02
CA GLU A 143 -0.53 -4.81 2.19
C GLU A 143 -0.84 -6.32 2.19
N LEU A 144 -2.13 -6.65 2.33
CA LEU A 144 -2.73 -7.87 1.84
C LEU A 144 -3.46 -7.55 0.53
N ASN A 145 -2.78 -7.77 -0.58
CA ASN A 145 -3.28 -7.50 -1.91
C ASN A 145 -4.32 -8.55 -2.26
N ALA A 146 -5.58 -8.13 -2.31
CA ALA A 146 -6.75 -8.95 -2.49
C ALA A 146 -7.02 -9.32 -3.96
N ASN A 147 -6.21 -8.82 -4.91
CA ASN A 147 -6.32 -9.23 -6.30
C ASN A 147 -6.19 -10.77 -6.39
N PRO A 148 -7.11 -11.47 -7.05
CA PRO A 148 -7.10 -12.94 -7.12
C PRO A 148 -5.88 -13.51 -7.85
N ASN A 149 -5.17 -12.69 -8.64
CA ASN A 149 -3.90 -13.10 -9.25
C ASN A 149 -2.69 -12.89 -8.32
N ARG A 150 -2.84 -12.25 -7.16
CA ARG A 150 -1.74 -11.95 -6.22
C ARG A 150 -1.92 -12.64 -4.87
N LEU A 151 -2.98 -12.28 -4.13
CA LEU A 151 -3.21 -12.68 -2.73
C LEU A 151 -1.95 -12.49 -1.85
N ASP A 152 -1.30 -11.33 -1.92
CA ASP A 152 0.06 -11.11 -1.41
C ASP A 152 0.10 -9.95 -0.39
N MET A 153 0.58 -10.05 0.84
CA MET A 153 1.37 -11.14 1.44
C MET A 153 0.59 -12.43 1.71
N ASP A 154 1.26 -13.57 1.57
CA ASP A 154 0.68 -14.88 1.86
C ASP A 154 0.10 -14.97 3.29
N TYR A 155 -1.03 -15.66 3.44
CA TYR A 155 -1.76 -15.68 4.71
C TYR A 155 -0.94 -16.25 5.88
N SER A 156 0.03 -17.13 5.57
CA SER A 156 0.89 -17.79 6.55
C SER A 156 1.82 -16.85 7.31
N TRP A 157 2.09 -15.64 6.80
CA TRP A 157 2.97 -14.66 7.45
C TRP A 157 2.25 -13.71 8.41
N TRP A 158 0.92 -13.65 8.36
CA TRP A 158 0.14 -12.74 9.23
C TRP A 158 0.24 -13.03 10.73
N PRO A 159 0.38 -14.28 11.21
CA PRO A 159 0.63 -14.53 12.63
C PRO A 159 1.90 -13.81 13.15
N LEU A 160 3.00 -13.86 12.38
CA LEU A 160 4.25 -13.17 12.73
C LEU A 160 4.08 -11.65 12.63
N ALA A 161 3.46 -11.14 11.57
CA ALA A 161 3.20 -9.71 11.41
C ALA A 161 2.35 -9.16 12.57
N ARG A 162 1.32 -9.91 12.99
CA ARG A 162 0.47 -9.57 14.13
C ARG A 162 1.23 -9.58 15.45
N GLU A 163 2.07 -10.58 15.70
CA GLU A 163 2.94 -10.63 16.89
C GLU A 163 3.82 -9.38 16.98
N LYS A 164 4.36 -8.94 15.84
CA LYS A 164 5.17 -7.72 15.70
C LYS A 164 4.35 -6.43 15.65
N LYS A 165 3.02 -6.51 15.82
CA LYS A 165 2.08 -5.37 15.78
C LYS A 165 2.11 -4.60 14.45
N VAL A 166 2.51 -5.25 13.36
CA VAL A 166 2.43 -4.70 12.01
C VAL A 166 0.97 -4.73 11.57
N ARG A 167 0.45 -3.56 11.19
CA ARG A 167 -0.92 -3.41 10.73
C ARG A 167 -1.06 -3.92 9.30
N CYS A 168 -2.13 -4.69 9.05
CA CYS A 168 -2.54 -5.14 7.73
C CYS A 168 -3.38 -4.05 7.05
N ILE A 169 -3.26 -3.90 5.73
CA ILE A 169 -4.23 -3.16 4.92
C ILE A 169 -4.65 -4.03 3.72
N ILE A 170 -5.94 -4.31 3.59
CA ILE A 170 -6.50 -5.16 2.54
C ILE A 170 -6.88 -4.29 1.35
N ASN A 171 -6.17 -4.45 0.23
CA ASN A 171 -6.33 -3.60 -0.95
C ASN A 171 -6.63 -4.46 -2.19
N PRO A 172 -7.63 -4.12 -3.02
CA PRO A 172 -8.00 -4.93 -4.18
C PRO A 172 -7.09 -4.78 -5.40
N ASP A 173 -6.20 -3.77 -5.41
CA ASP A 173 -5.40 -3.42 -6.61
C ASP A 173 -6.31 -3.20 -7.84
N ALA A 174 -7.40 -2.45 -7.60
CA ALA A 174 -8.52 -2.36 -8.52
C ALA A 174 -8.23 -1.39 -9.68
N HIS A 175 -8.06 -1.95 -10.88
CA HIS A 175 -7.92 -1.18 -12.12
C HIS A 175 -9.26 -0.88 -12.82
N SER A 176 -10.37 -1.21 -12.17
CA SER A 176 -11.73 -0.91 -12.63
C SER A 176 -12.71 -0.87 -11.45
N ALA A 177 -13.89 -0.28 -11.65
CA ALA A 177 -14.93 -0.23 -10.63
C ALA A 177 -15.37 -1.62 -10.15
N ARG A 178 -15.33 -2.64 -11.02
CA ARG A 178 -15.64 -4.03 -10.67
C ARG A 178 -14.60 -4.63 -9.72
N GLY A 179 -13.33 -4.31 -9.95
CA GLY A 179 -12.20 -4.85 -9.16
C GLY A 179 -12.25 -4.46 -7.68
N ILE A 180 -12.99 -3.41 -7.30
CA ILE A 180 -13.16 -3.02 -5.88
C ILE A 180 -13.71 -4.19 -5.04
N GLN A 181 -14.54 -5.06 -5.62
CA GLN A 181 -15.15 -6.19 -4.92
C GLN A 181 -14.16 -7.32 -4.58
N ASP A 182 -12.96 -7.30 -5.17
CA ASP A 182 -11.91 -8.30 -4.90
C ASP A 182 -11.43 -8.24 -3.43
N VAL A 183 -11.72 -7.15 -2.69
CA VAL A 183 -11.54 -7.05 -1.23
C VAL A 183 -12.07 -8.28 -0.50
N SER A 184 -13.17 -8.89 -0.99
CA SER A 184 -13.73 -10.12 -0.42
C SER A 184 -12.73 -11.29 -0.35
N PHE A 185 -11.88 -11.47 -1.37
CA PHE A 185 -10.83 -12.49 -1.36
C PHE A 185 -9.76 -12.19 -0.31
N GLY A 186 -9.40 -10.90 -0.17
CA GLY A 186 -8.49 -10.42 0.85
C GLY A 186 -9.02 -10.68 2.26
N VAL A 187 -10.31 -10.43 2.51
CA VAL A 187 -10.96 -10.74 3.80
C VAL A 187 -10.90 -12.24 4.10
N CYS A 188 -11.18 -13.11 3.12
CA CYS A 188 -11.03 -14.55 3.29
C CYS A 188 -9.59 -14.95 3.65
N SER A 189 -8.60 -14.37 2.97
CA SER A 189 -7.18 -14.61 3.25
C SER A 189 -6.76 -14.09 4.64
N ALA A 190 -7.22 -12.90 5.03
CA ALA A 190 -6.98 -12.31 6.35
C ALA A 190 -7.53 -13.20 7.48
N ARG A 191 -8.74 -13.75 7.31
CA ARG A 191 -9.34 -14.69 8.25
C ARG A 191 -8.53 -15.99 8.37
N LYS A 192 -8.02 -16.52 7.25
CA LYS A 192 -7.09 -17.67 7.27
C LYS A 192 -5.78 -17.35 8.00
N GLY A 193 -5.31 -16.10 7.93
CA GLY A 193 -4.15 -15.59 8.68
C GLY A 193 -4.46 -15.18 10.13
N TRP A 194 -5.67 -15.45 10.63
CA TRP A 194 -6.14 -15.16 12.00
C TRP A 194 -6.14 -13.66 12.35
N LEU A 195 -6.29 -12.80 11.34
CA LEU A 195 -6.47 -11.37 11.56
C LEU A 195 -7.90 -11.06 12.01
N THR A 196 -8.00 -10.09 12.90
CA THR A 196 -9.25 -9.49 13.38
C THR A 196 -9.40 -8.06 12.87
N ALA A 197 -10.56 -7.43 13.10
CA ALA A 197 -10.78 -6.04 12.70
C ALA A 197 -9.78 -5.05 13.33
N GLN A 198 -9.20 -5.38 14.49
CA GLN A 198 -8.20 -4.53 15.16
C GLN A 198 -6.84 -4.55 14.44
N ASP A 199 -6.55 -5.63 13.70
CA ASP A 199 -5.31 -5.81 12.96
C ASP A 199 -5.35 -5.16 11.57
N VAL A 200 -6.55 -4.79 11.07
CA VAL A 200 -6.78 -4.34 9.69
C VAL A 200 -7.12 -2.84 9.64
N ALA A 201 -6.27 -2.05 8.97
CA ALA A 201 -6.42 -0.60 8.85
C ALA A 201 -7.74 -0.18 8.19
N ASN A 202 -8.26 -0.96 7.25
CA ASN A 202 -9.51 -0.64 6.52
C ASN A 202 -10.75 -0.58 7.43
N CYS A 203 -10.66 -1.08 8.67
CA CYS A 203 -11.75 -1.03 9.64
C CYS A 203 -11.81 0.30 10.42
N LEU A 204 -10.88 1.23 10.19
CA LEU A 204 -10.91 2.56 10.78
C LEU A 204 -11.98 3.42 10.14
N THR A 205 -12.56 4.36 10.90
CA THR A 205 -13.40 5.42 10.33
C THR A 205 -12.55 6.37 9.47
N PRO A 206 -13.14 7.16 8.56
CA PRO A 206 -12.38 8.11 7.74
C PRO A 206 -11.45 9.04 8.56
N SER A 207 -11.94 9.61 9.66
CA SER A 207 -11.15 10.49 10.53
C SER A 207 -10.02 9.75 11.25
N ALA A 208 -10.29 8.52 11.73
CA ALA A 208 -9.25 7.69 12.35
C ALA A 208 -8.20 7.23 11.34
N MET A 209 -8.60 6.93 10.10
CA MET A 209 -7.69 6.60 9.00
C MET A 209 -6.78 7.79 8.69
N GLU A 210 -7.33 9.00 8.55
CA GLU A 210 -6.53 10.21 8.29
C GLU A 210 -5.43 10.41 9.35
N THR A 211 -5.81 10.26 10.63
CA THR A 211 -4.85 10.36 11.75
C THR A 211 -3.80 9.25 11.67
N ALA A 212 -4.22 8.01 11.39
CA ALA A 212 -3.34 6.86 11.34
C ALA A 212 -2.31 6.95 10.19
N LEU A 213 -2.69 7.46 9.03
CA LEU A 213 -1.79 7.64 7.88
C LEU A 213 -0.65 8.64 8.17
N ARG A 214 -0.89 9.63 9.03
CA ARG A 214 0.10 10.64 9.45
C ARG A 214 1.02 10.16 10.58
N ALA A 215 0.64 9.09 11.30
CA ALA A 215 1.31 8.67 12.52
C ALA A 215 2.80 8.33 12.32
N LYS A 216 3.15 7.71 11.18
CA LYS A 216 4.54 7.38 10.87
C LYS A 216 5.42 8.63 10.76
N ARG A 217 4.94 9.67 10.08
CA ARG A 217 5.67 10.93 9.87
C ARG A 217 6.01 11.60 11.21
N GLY A 218 5.10 11.52 12.17
CA GLY A 218 5.29 12.06 13.52
C GLY A 218 6.33 11.34 14.37
N ARG A 219 6.75 10.12 14.01
CA ARG A 219 7.80 9.38 14.75
C ARG A 219 9.21 9.96 14.55
N LEU A 220 9.42 10.77 13.51
CA LEU A 220 10.71 11.44 13.29
C LEU A 220 10.93 12.66 14.20
N SER A 221 9.88 13.15 14.85
CA SER A 221 9.95 14.34 15.71
C SER A 221 10.18 14.00 17.19
N GLN A 222 10.49 12.73 17.50
CA GLN A 222 10.83 12.22 18.85
C GLN A 222 12.22 11.57 18.80
#